data_AF-A0A7W8N8R2-F1
#
_entry.id   AF-A0A7W8N8R2-F1
#
_cell.length_a   1.000
_cell.length_b   1.000
_cell.length_c   1.000
_cell.angle_alpha   90.00
_cell.angle_beta   90.00
_cell.angle_gamma   90.00
#
_symmetry.space_group_name_H-M   'P 1'
#
loop_
_entity.id
_entity.type
_entity.pdbx_description
1 polymer ?
#
loop_
_entity_poly.entity_id
_entity_poly.type
_entity_poly.pdbx_seq_one_letter_code
_entity_poly.pdbx_strand_id
1 'polypeptide(L)'
;MKDKSLAERLIYLDTDFVTRLYEAEFDVSPKTLITRTQAIQASASIALFSGGGSSSESKSYSLSTLEMLDQLTKRLAKYPDFEHDQEMDTPSKYVWVDGTLGISKVKVTRTSHTITLIGEPDPTKPRNAEEFVGEEAFFALKSGDTKFALSPTDEYFVPGVASFKGLSHLVIDRLSLPCRALLRVFSANTSFGEWIATPLVIYDPAGC
;
A
#
# COMPACT_ATOMS: atom_id res chain seq x y z
N MET A 1 26.69 0.98 -18.71
CA MET A 1 25.52 0.11 -18.46
C MET A 1 25.22 0.21 -16.98
N LYS A 2 24.17 0.96 -16.66
CA LYS A 2 23.66 1.21 -15.30
C LYS A 2 23.07 -0.07 -14.73
N ASP A 3 23.10 -0.19 -13.42
CA ASP A 3 22.91 -1.42 -12.65
C ASP A 3 21.66 -2.22 -13.05
N LYS A 4 21.84 -3.25 -13.90
CA LYS A 4 20.75 -4.14 -14.32
C LYS A 4 20.10 -4.87 -13.14
N SER A 5 20.77 -4.91 -11.98
CA SER A 5 20.24 -5.56 -10.78
C SER A 5 19.05 -4.84 -10.17
N LEU A 6 18.87 -3.53 -10.39
CA LEU A 6 17.82 -2.76 -9.71
C LEU A 6 16.42 -3.18 -10.17
N ALA A 7 16.23 -3.43 -11.46
CA ALA A 7 14.97 -3.93 -12.00
C ALA A 7 14.69 -5.38 -11.58
N GLU A 8 15.72 -6.21 -11.49
CA GLU A 8 15.60 -7.62 -11.09
C GLU A 8 15.29 -7.79 -9.61
N ARG A 9 15.70 -6.82 -8.78
CA ARG A 9 15.50 -6.82 -7.33
C ARG A 9 14.25 -6.07 -6.87
N LEU A 10 13.53 -5.41 -7.78
CA LEU A 10 12.37 -4.62 -7.42
C LEU A 10 11.21 -5.54 -7.01
N ILE A 11 10.59 -5.26 -5.86
CA ILE A 11 9.40 -5.96 -5.38
C ILE A 11 8.17 -5.05 -5.50
N TYR A 12 8.35 -3.76 -5.18
CA TYR A 12 7.28 -2.76 -5.14
C TYR A 12 7.81 -1.39 -5.54
N LEU A 13 7.04 -0.66 -6.35
CA LEU A 13 7.36 0.69 -6.78
C LEU A 13 6.12 1.56 -6.87
N ASP A 14 5.97 2.50 -5.93
CA ASP A 14 4.96 3.55 -6.03
C ASP A 14 5.36 4.51 -7.16
N THR A 15 4.71 4.32 -8.31
CA THR A 15 4.99 5.10 -9.52
C THR A 15 4.66 6.58 -9.34
N ASP A 16 3.63 6.90 -8.57
CA ASP A 16 3.19 8.27 -8.33
C ASP A 16 4.14 8.99 -7.37
N PHE A 17 4.67 8.28 -6.37
CA PHE A 17 5.70 8.81 -5.49
C PHE A 17 6.98 9.11 -6.28
N VAL A 18 7.47 8.15 -7.05
CA VAL A 18 8.74 8.29 -7.77
C VAL A 18 8.67 9.35 -8.85
N THR A 19 7.58 9.40 -9.61
CA THR A 19 7.39 10.45 -10.62
C THR A 19 7.32 11.85 -9.99
N ARG A 20 6.54 12.05 -8.93
CA ARG A 20 6.46 13.35 -8.23
C ARG A 20 7.79 13.75 -7.60
N LEU A 21 8.52 12.81 -7.02
CA LEU A 21 9.84 13.09 -6.44
C LEU A 21 10.85 13.45 -7.54
N TYR A 22 10.77 12.80 -8.71
CA TYR A 22 11.59 13.10 -9.87
C TYR A 22 11.31 14.52 -10.40
N GLU A 23 10.03 14.85 -10.60
CA GLU A 23 9.59 16.19 -11.00
C GLU A 23 10.16 17.26 -10.06
N ALA A 24 10.09 17.03 -8.74
CA ALA A 24 10.54 17.98 -7.73
C ALA A 24 12.08 18.09 -7.62
N GLU A 25 12.82 16.99 -7.74
CA GLU A 25 14.29 17.00 -7.61
C GLU A 25 14.97 17.61 -8.86
N PHE A 26 14.40 17.38 -10.05
CA PHE A 26 15.00 17.80 -11.33
C PHE A 26 14.28 18.98 -12.00
N ASP A 27 13.25 19.55 -11.35
CA ASP A 27 12.41 20.64 -11.86
C ASP A 27 11.84 20.33 -13.27
N VAL A 28 11.38 19.08 -13.45
CA VAL A 28 10.81 18.60 -14.71
C VAL A 28 9.30 18.56 -14.59
N SER A 29 8.59 19.19 -15.53
CA SER A 29 7.13 19.06 -15.66
C SER A 29 6.76 18.01 -16.71
N PRO A 30 5.76 17.14 -16.43
CA PRO A 30 5.31 16.15 -17.39
C PRO A 30 4.62 16.81 -18.57
N LYS A 31 4.62 16.14 -19.72
CA LYS A 31 3.66 16.48 -20.77
C LYS A 31 2.31 15.92 -20.36
N THR A 32 1.34 16.79 -20.08
CA THR A 32 -0.03 16.41 -19.75
C THR A 32 -0.80 16.13 -21.04
N LEU A 33 -1.23 14.88 -21.23
CA LEU A 33 -2.18 14.51 -22.27
C LEU A 33 -3.56 14.42 -21.63
N ILE A 34 -4.44 15.35 -21.98
CA ILE A 34 -5.84 15.33 -21.54
C ILE A 34 -6.61 14.49 -22.56
N THR A 35 -6.97 13.27 -22.19
CA THR A 35 -7.83 12.42 -23.01
C THR A 35 -9.28 12.59 -22.56
N ARG A 36 -10.07 13.27 -23.39
CA ARG A 36 -11.52 13.36 -23.19
C ARG A 36 -12.18 12.13 -23.81
N THR A 37 -12.54 11.15 -22.98
CA THR A 37 -13.29 9.97 -23.43
C THR A 37 -14.76 10.35 -23.62
N GLN A 38 -15.22 10.47 -24.87
CA GLN A 38 -16.65 10.48 -25.17
C GLN A 38 -17.10 9.03 -25.29
N ALA A 39 -17.69 8.47 -24.23
CA ALA A 39 -18.32 7.17 -24.30
C ALA A 39 -19.58 7.28 -25.17
N ILE A 40 -19.45 7.04 -26.48
CA ILE A 40 -20.60 6.76 -27.35
C ILE A 40 -21.00 5.32 -27.06
N GLN A 41 -21.94 5.14 -26.14
CA GLN A 41 -22.61 3.86 -25.94
C GLN A 41 -23.41 3.58 -27.23
N ALA A 42 -22.91 2.67 -28.07
CA ALA A 42 -23.55 2.23 -29.30
C ALA A 42 -24.72 1.27 -28.98
N SER A 43 -25.75 1.78 -28.32
CA SER A 43 -27.08 1.19 -28.31
C SER A 43 -28.10 2.32 -28.24
N ALA A 44 -28.82 2.49 -29.34
CA ALA A 44 -29.74 3.58 -29.59
C ALA A 44 -30.80 3.77 -28.49
N SER A 45 -30.85 4.96 -27.87
CA SER A 45 -32.08 5.74 -27.62
C SER A 45 -31.74 7.12 -27.03
N ILE A 46 -32.49 8.12 -27.47
CA ILE A 46 -32.27 9.57 -27.32
C ILE A 46 -32.69 10.06 -25.93
N ALA A 47 -31.90 10.95 -25.28
CA ALA A 47 -32.35 12.25 -24.71
C ALA A 47 -31.34 12.87 -23.71
N LEU A 48 -30.84 14.06 -24.08
CA LEU A 48 -30.83 15.31 -23.29
C LEU A 48 -30.31 15.30 -21.83
N PHE A 49 -29.14 15.94 -21.64
CA PHE A 49 -28.54 16.47 -20.40
C PHE A 49 -28.15 15.47 -19.30
N SER A 50 -26.85 15.15 -19.24
CA SER A 50 -26.06 15.39 -18.03
C SER A 50 -24.58 15.48 -18.40
N GLY A 51 -23.89 16.49 -17.86
CA GLY A 51 -22.47 16.72 -18.07
C GLY A 51 -21.63 15.63 -17.42
N GLY A 52 -21.51 14.48 -18.09
CA GLY A 52 -20.74 13.32 -17.65
C GLY A 52 -19.58 13.03 -18.60
N GLY A 53 -18.79 14.03 -18.97
CA GLY A 53 -17.50 13.77 -19.61
C GLY A 53 -16.47 13.47 -18.53
N SER A 54 -16.15 12.19 -18.27
CA SER A 54 -14.98 11.85 -17.47
C SER A 54 -13.74 12.19 -18.29
N SER A 55 -13.11 13.33 -17.99
CA SER A 55 -11.80 13.66 -18.55
C SER A 55 -10.76 12.88 -17.75
N SER A 56 -10.00 12.01 -18.41
CA SER A 56 -8.83 11.38 -17.79
C SER A 56 -7.61 12.21 -18.16
N GLU A 57 -6.92 12.75 -17.16
CA GLU A 57 -5.62 13.38 -17.36
C GLU A 57 -4.54 12.30 -17.25
N SER A 58 -3.74 12.15 -18.30
CA SER A 58 -2.63 11.20 -18.34
C SER A 58 -1.33 11.98 -18.42
N LYS A 59 -0.42 11.77 -17.46
CA LYS A 59 0.95 12.31 -17.50
C LYS A 59 1.82 11.44 -18.39
N SER A 60 2.62 12.05 -19.25
CA SER A 60 3.61 11.36 -20.09
C SER A 60 5.01 11.92 -19.88
N TYR A 61 5.98 11.02 -19.77
CA TYR A 61 7.38 11.33 -19.55
C TYR A 61 8.26 10.70 -20.63
N SER A 62 9.42 11.28 -20.86
CA SER A 62 10.42 10.74 -21.80
C SER A 62 11.24 9.59 -21.20
N LEU A 63 11.15 9.37 -19.88
CA LEU A 63 11.84 8.33 -19.15
C LEU A 63 10.82 7.38 -18.53
N SER A 64 11.21 6.11 -18.40
CA SER A 64 10.45 5.13 -17.62
C SER A 64 10.57 5.41 -16.11
N THR A 65 9.61 4.93 -15.32
CA THR A 65 9.65 5.07 -13.85
C THR A 65 10.87 4.39 -13.24
N LEU A 66 11.37 3.30 -13.84
CA LEU A 66 12.61 2.64 -13.41
C LEU A 66 13.85 3.51 -13.67
N GLU A 67 13.90 4.23 -14.80
CA GLU A 67 14.99 5.17 -15.08
C GLU A 67 14.93 6.39 -14.16
N MET A 68 13.73 6.86 -13.79
CA MET A 68 13.56 7.91 -12.79
C MET A 68 14.06 7.46 -11.42
N LEU A 69 13.72 6.22 -11.04
CA LEU A 69 14.18 5.60 -9.79
C LEU A 69 15.71 5.50 -9.73
N ASP A 70 16.34 5.03 -10.82
CA ASP A 70 17.81 4.98 -10.96
C ASP A 70 18.44 6.37 -10.76
N GLN A 71 17.86 7.42 -11.36
CA GLN A 71 18.34 8.80 -11.20
C GLN A 71 18.13 9.34 -9.77
N LEU A 72 17.08 8.89 -9.08
CA LEU A 72 16.77 9.29 -7.71
C LEU A 72 17.56 8.54 -6.64
N THR A 73 18.38 7.54 -6.99
CA THR A 73 19.11 6.70 -6.01
C THR A 73 19.83 7.52 -4.93
N LYS A 74 20.57 8.56 -5.31
CA LYS A 74 21.28 9.45 -4.37
C LYS A 74 20.33 10.25 -3.48
N ARG A 75 19.18 10.65 -4.01
CA ARG A 75 18.16 11.40 -3.27
C ARG A 75 17.41 10.51 -2.28
N LEU A 76 17.09 9.29 -2.68
CA LEU A 76 16.45 8.29 -1.82
C LEU A 76 17.37 7.85 -0.68
N ALA A 77 18.68 7.74 -0.93
CA ALA A 77 19.66 7.43 0.11
C ALA A 77 19.78 8.50 1.23
N LYS A 78 19.22 9.69 1.04
CA LYS A 78 19.18 10.75 2.08
C LYS A 78 18.06 10.54 3.11
N TYR A 79 17.08 9.68 2.84
CA TYR A 79 16.08 9.36 3.84
C TYR A 79 16.74 8.58 4.99
N PRO A 80 16.39 8.88 6.25
CA PRO A 80 16.98 8.18 7.39
C PRO A 80 16.51 6.73 7.44
N ASP A 81 17.27 5.87 8.12
CA ASP A 81 16.75 4.56 8.54
C ASP A 81 15.75 4.76 9.68
N PHE A 82 14.81 3.83 9.84
CA PHE A 82 13.80 3.90 10.89
C PHE A 82 14.43 3.66 12.26
N GLU A 83 14.20 4.61 13.17
CA GLU A 83 14.55 4.51 14.58
C GLU A 83 13.29 4.19 15.40
N HIS A 84 13.43 3.33 16.42
CA HIS A 84 12.30 2.76 17.17
C HIS A 84 11.58 3.79 18.07
N ASP A 85 12.13 5.00 18.20
CA ASP A 85 11.69 6.07 19.09
C ASP A 85 10.61 6.98 18.46
N GLN A 86 9.88 6.50 17.47
CA GLN A 86 8.83 7.30 16.86
C GLN A 86 7.74 7.67 17.89
N GLU A 87 7.59 8.97 18.11
CA GLU A 87 6.57 9.52 18.98
C GLU A 87 5.19 9.54 18.30
N MET A 88 4.16 9.17 19.06
CA MET A 88 2.77 9.43 18.70
C MET A 88 2.53 10.92 18.46
N ASP A 89 1.51 11.25 17.67
CA ASP A 89 1.12 12.62 17.34
C ASP A 89 2.15 13.46 16.56
N THR A 90 3.17 12.82 15.97
CA THR A 90 4.11 13.48 15.05
C THR A 90 3.68 13.36 13.58
N PRO A 91 4.14 14.25 12.68
CA PRO A 91 3.91 14.08 11.25
C PRO A 91 4.47 12.75 10.71
N SER A 92 3.84 12.20 9.67
CA SER A 92 4.34 10.99 9.01
C SER A 92 5.78 11.17 8.51
N LYS A 93 6.63 10.16 8.65
CA LYS A 93 8.05 10.20 8.26
C LYS A 93 8.33 9.28 7.09
N TYR A 94 9.31 9.66 6.26
CA TYR A 94 9.86 8.83 5.20
C TYR A 94 11.14 8.17 5.71
N VAL A 95 11.17 6.84 5.76
CA VAL A 95 12.25 6.08 6.40
C VAL A 95 12.59 4.81 5.62
N TRP A 96 13.87 4.44 5.66
CA TRP A 96 14.32 3.12 5.22
C TRP A 96 14.14 2.09 6.34
N VAL A 97 13.67 0.90 5.97
CA VAL A 97 13.53 -0.23 6.87
C VAL A 97 14.11 -1.47 6.23
N ASP A 98 15.14 -2.03 6.85
CA ASP A 98 15.64 -3.36 6.54
C ASP A 98 14.82 -4.39 7.34
N GLY A 99 14.28 -5.40 6.67
CA GLY A 99 13.37 -6.33 7.32
C GLY A 99 12.95 -7.50 6.47
N THR A 100 11.81 -8.08 6.84
CA THR A 100 11.19 -9.19 6.12
C THR A 100 9.76 -8.83 5.78
N LEU A 101 9.45 -8.79 4.48
CA LEU A 101 8.10 -8.68 3.96
C LEU A 101 7.40 -10.03 4.05
N GLY A 102 6.17 -10.02 4.56
CA GLY A 102 5.32 -11.20 4.67
C GLY A 102 3.85 -10.81 4.66
N ILE A 103 3.00 -11.77 5.02
CA ILE A 103 1.56 -11.58 5.15
C ILE A 103 1.17 -11.84 6.60
N SER A 104 0.54 -10.85 7.23
CA SER A 104 -0.09 -10.97 8.55
C SER A 104 -1.59 -11.20 8.37
N LYS A 105 -2.21 -11.79 9.40
CA LYS A 105 -3.65 -12.08 9.43
C LYS A 105 -4.25 -11.53 10.70
N VAL A 106 -5.42 -10.93 10.58
CA VAL A 106 -6.22 -10.49 11.72
C VAL A 106 -7.59 -11.15 11.68
N LYS A 107 -8.03 -11.60 12.85
CA LYS A 107 -9.36 -12.16 13.05
C LYS A 107 -10.33 -11.01 13.29
N VAL A 108 -11.30 -10.83 12.40
CA VAL A 108 -12.34 -9.81 12.54
C VAL A 108 -13.52 -10.43 13.28
N THR A 109 -13.82 -9.90 14.46
CA THR A 109 -14.99 -10.28 15.26
C THR A 109 -15.94 -9.09 15.37
N ARG A 110 -17.24 -9.35 15.20
CA ARG A 110 -18.30 -8.37 15.43
C ARG A 110 -18.87 -8.63 16.81
N THR A 111 -18.85 -7.60 17.66
CA THR A 111 -19.55 -7.67 18.94
C THR A 111 -20.95 -7.10 18.76
N SER A 112 -21.97 -7.93 19.01
CA SER A 112 -23.37 -7.51 19.01
C SER A 112 -23.83 -7.32 20.47
N HIS A 113 -24.33 -6.12 20.78
CA HIS A 113 -24.92 -5.81 22.07
C HIS A 113 -26.44 -5.83 21.97
N THR A 114 -27.08 -6.67 22.78
CA THR A 114 -28.55 -6.68 22.88
C THR A 114 -28.97 -5.79 24.05
N ILE A 115 -29.75 -4.74 23.77
CA ILE A 115 -30.31 -3.86 24.79
C ILE A 115 -31.83 -4.04 24.80
N THR A 116 -32.38 -4.51 25.92
CA THR A 116 -33.83 -4.59 26.15
C THR A 116 -34.35 -3.22 26.55
N LEU A 117 -35.17 -2.59 25.71
CA LEU A 117 -35.73 -1.26 25.97
C LEU A 117 -36.98 -1.30 26.86
N ILE A 118 -37.75 -2.40 26.83
CA ILE A 118 -38.99 -2.61 27.59
C ILE A 118 -39.11 -4.11 27.92
N GLY A 119 -39.39 -4.44 29.19
CA GLY A 119 -39.55 -5.83 29.66
C GLY A 119 -38.30 -6.41 30.33
N GLU A 120 -38.40 -7.65 30.84
CA GLU A 120 -37.26 -8.35 31.43
C GLU A 120 -36.32 -8.88 30.32
N PRO A 121 -34.98 -8.85 30.53
CA PRO A 121 -34.02 -9.37 29.57
C PRO A 121 -34.25 -10.86 29.32
N ASP A 122 -34.21 -11.27 28.04
CA ASP A 122 -34.30 -12.68 27.66
C ASP A 122 -33.07 -13.44 28.19
N PRO A 123 -33.23 -14.38 29.16
CA PRO A 123 -32.11 -15.07 29.79
C PRO A 123 -31.39 -16.03 28.82
N THR A 124 -31.96 -16.32 27.65
CA THR A 124 -31.37 -17.21 26.64
C THR A 124 -30.48 -16.50 25.64
N LYS A 125 -30.52 -15.16 25.58
CA LYS A 125 -29.65 -14.38 24.70
C LYS A 125 -28.48 -13.79 25.46
N PRO A 126 -27.23 -14.12 25.09
CA PRO A 126 -26.08 -13.49 25.71
C PRO A 126 -26.13 -11.98 25.44
N ARG A 127 -25.93 -11.20 26.50
CA ARG A 127 -25.94 -9.72 26.47
C ARG A 127 -24.94 -9.16 25.46
N ASN A 128 -23.82 -9.86 25.30
CA ASN A 128 -22.78 -9.64 24.31
C ASN A 128 -22.56 -10.95 23.55
N ALA A 129 -22.72 -10.93 22.24
CA ALA A 129 -22.33 -12.04 21.37
C ALA A 129 -21.14 -11.60 20.51
N GLU A 130 -20.03 -12.33 20.59
CA GLU A 130 -18.93 -12.18 19.63
C GLU A 130 -19.18 -13.14 18.47
N GLU A 131 -19.44 -12.58 17.29
CA GLU A 131 -19.59 -13.32 16.05
C GLU A 131 -18.29 -13.20 15.23
N PHE A 132 -17.77 -14.32 14.77
CA PHE A 132 -16.64 -14.32 13.83
C PHE A 132 -17.13 -13.85 12.46
N VAL A 133 -16.57 -12.75 11.96
CA VAL A 133 -16.94 -12.16 10.67
C VAL A 133 -16.04 -12.68 9.55
N GLY A 134 -14.75 -12.86 9.83
CA GLY A 134 -13.79 -13.34 8.84
C GLY A 134 -12.34 -13.13 9.27
N GLU A 135 -11.43 -13.56 8.41
CA GLU A 135 -9.99 -13.26 8.52
C GLU A 135 -9.60 -12.30 7.41
N GLU A 136 -8.87 -11.25 7.76
CA GLU A 136 -8.32 -10.31 6.80
C GLU A 136 -6.80 -10.44 6.77
N ALA A 137 -6.27 -10.76 5.60
CA ALA A 137 -4.84 -10.79 5.35
C ALA A 137 -4.35 -9.42 4.89
N PHE A 138 -3.15 -9.02 5.28
CA PHE A 138 -2.50 -7.80 4.81
C PHE A 138 -0.98 -8.01 4.73
N PHE A 139 -0.32 -7.21 3.90
CA PHE A 139 1.14 -7.24 3.83
C PHE A 139 1.72 -6.60 5.09
N ALA A 140 2.72 -7.24 5.67
CA ALA A 140 3.42 -6.73 6.84
C ALA A 140 4.93 -6.76 6.62
N LEU A 141 5.62 -5.77 7.18
CA LEU A 141 7.07 -5.75 7.23
C LEU A 141 7.52 -5.88 8.67
N LYS A 142 8.41 -6.83 8.95
CA LYS A 142 9.00 -7.02 10.28
C LYS A 142 10.46 -6.58 10.27
N SER A 143 10.84 -5.72 11.21
CA SER A 143 12.22 -5.28 11.43
C SER A 143 12.56 -5.35 12.92
N GLY A 144 13.38 -6.33 13.31
CA GLY A 144 13.61 -6.67 14.71
C GLY A 144 12.29 -7.02 15.42
N ASP A 145 11.99 -6.30 16.49
CA ASP A 145 10.73 -6.40 17.25
C ASP A 145 9.62 -5.48 16.72
N THR A 146 9.94 -4.61 15.78
CA THR A 146 8.98 -3.70 15.14
C THR A 146 8.23 -4.39 14.02
N LYS A 147 6.94 -4.11 13.91
CA LYS A 147 6.10 -4.55 12.80
C LYS A 147 5.38 -3.37 12.18
N PHE A 148 5.28 -3.40 10.86
CA PHE A 148 4.57 -2.43 10.06
C PHE A 148 3.44 -3.13 9.31
N ALA A 149 2.20 -2.69 9.52
CA ALA A 149 1.07 -3.03 8.68
C ALA A 149 1.12 -2.15 7.43
N LEU A 150 1.31 -2.78 6.27
CA LEU A 150 1.47 -2.08 5.00
C LEU A 150 0.11 -1.87 4.34
N SER A 151 -0.08 -0.66 3.79
CA SER A 151 -1.21 -0.31 2.92
C SER A 151 -0.72 -0.05 1.48
N PRO A 152 -0.33 -1.09 0.73
CA PRO A 152 0.10 -0.94 -0.66
C PRO A 152 -1.08 -0.73 -1.61
N THR A 153 -0.81 -0.07 -2.73
CA THR A 153 -1.59 -0.20 -3.98
C THR A 153 -1.14 -1.47 -4.70
N ASP A 154 -2.05 -2.41 -4.96
CA ASP A 154 -1.71 -3.75 -5.48
C ASP A 154 -1.06 -3.69 -6.87
N GLU A 155 -1.43 -2.71 -7.71
CA GLU A 155 -0.90 -2.50 -9.06
C GLU A 155 0.58 -2.09 -9.08
N TYR A 156 1.13 -1.67 -7.94
CA TYR A 156 2.52 -1.22 -7.81
C TYR A 156 3.50 -2.34 -7.42
N PHE A 157 2.98 -3.53 -7.11
CA PHE A 157 3.82 -4.71 -7.01
C PHE A 157 4.31 -5.16 -8.37
N VAL A 158 5.50 -5.75 -8.41
CA VAL A 158 5.90 -6.52 -9.59
C VAL A 158 4.91 -7.68 -9.83
N PRO A 159 4.70 -8.09 -11.10
CA PRO A 159 3.67 -9.06 -11.45
C PRO A 159 3.72 -10.33 -10.58
N GLY A 160 2.57 -10.68 -10.00
CA GLY A 160 2.38 -11.90 -9.20
C GLY A 160 2.56 -11.74 -7.68
N VAL A 161 3.28 -10.72 -7.20
CA VAL A 161 3.51 -10.55 -5.75
C VAL A 161 2.23 -10.18 -5.00
N ALA A 162 1.41 -9.28 -5.56
CA ALA A 162 0.12 -8.92 -4.97
C ALA A 162 -0.80 -10.14 -4.76
N SER A 163 -0.73 -11.13 -5.66
CA SER A 163 -1.53 -12.36 -5.60
C SER A 163 -1.22 -13.21 -4.37
N PHE A 164 -0.05 -13.04 -3.73
CA PHE A 164 0.28 -13.79 -2.52
C PHE A 164 -0.70 -13.53 -1.37
N LYS A 165 -1.27 -12.31 -1.29
CA LYS A 165 -2.30 -11.97 -0.29
C LYS A 165 -3.51 -12.92 -0.39
N GLY A 166 -3.98 -13.19 -1.61
CA GLY A 166 -5.11 -14.10 -1.87
C GLY A 166 -4.76 -15.59 -1.83
N LEU A 167 -3.48 -15.95 -1.96
CA LEU A 167 -3.00 -17.33 -1.84
C LEU A 167 -2.67 -17.74 -0.40
N SER A 168 -2.53 -16.76 0.50
CA SER A 168 -2.56 -17.02 1.93
C SER A 168 -3.86 -17.79 2.23
N HIS A 169 -3.82 -18.84 3.04
CA HIS A 169 -4.91 -19.81 3.30
C HIS A 169 -5.07 -20.98 2.32
N LEU A 170 -4.62 -20.89 1.07
CA LEU A 170 -4.80 -21.98 0.09
C LEU A 170 -3.52 -22.78 -0.16
N VAL A 171 -2.39 -22.10 -0.36
CA VAL A 171 -1.15 -22.75 -0.82
C VAL A 171 0.09 -22.22 -0.11
N ILE A 172 0.07 -20.96 0.35
CA ILE A 172 1.24 -20.32 0.97
C ILE A 172 1.11 -20.37 2.50
N ASP A 173 1.87 -21.27 3.12
CA ASP A 173 1.98 -21.38 4.58
C ASP A 173 2.92 -20.32 5.18
N ARG A 174 3.92 -19.85 4.42
CA ARG A 174 4.88 -18.84 4.86
C ARG A 174 5.39 -18.00 3.68
N LEU A 175 5.08 -16.71 3.68
CA LEU A 175 5.75 -15.71 2.85
C LEU A 175 6.75 -14.95 3.73
N SER A 176 8.03 -14.98 3.36
CA SER A 176 9.11 -14.35 4.11
C SER A 176 10.19 -13.91 3.14
N LEU A 177 10.05 -12.70 2.63
CA LEU A 177 10.98 -12.09 1.67
C LEU A 177 11.86 -11.07 2.42
N PRO A 178 13.15 -11.37 2.64
CA PRO A 178 14.08 -10.34 3.12
C PRO A 178 14.05 -9.16 2.16
N CYS A 179 13.97 -7.94 2.67
CA CYS A 179 13.88 -6.76 1.82
C CYS A 179 14.41 -5.51 2.52
N ARG A 180 14.74 -4.51 1.70
CA ARG A 180 14.91 -3.12 2.14
C ARG A 180 13.80 -2.28 1.55
N ALA A 181 13.05 -1.60 2.41
CA ALA A 181 11.85 -0.86 2.04
C ALA A 181 11.97 0.62 2.43
N LEU A 182 11.67 1.52 1.49
CA LEU A 182 11.38 2.92 1.79
C LEU A 182 9.90 3.02 2.10
N LEU A 183 9.57 3.42 3.32
CA LEU A 183 8.22 3.53 3.83
C LEU A 183 7.87 4.97 4.18
N ARG A 184 6.60 5.34 4.00
CA ARG A 184 6.00 6.45 4.73
C ARG A 184 5.29 5.89 5.95
N VAL A 185 5.86 6.10 7.14
CA VAL A 185 5.30 5.62 8.41
C VAL A 185 4.43 6.71 9.02
N PHE A 186 3.22 6.35 9.41
CA PHE A 186 2.25 7.24 10.04
C PHE A 186 2.31 7.09 11.56
N SER A 187 1.99 8.16 12.28
CA SER A 187 1.83 8.13 13.74
C SER A 187 0.50 7.51 14.13
N ALA A 188 0.33 6.26 13.73
CA ALA A 188 -0.87 5.46 13.95
C ALA A 188 -0.48 3.98 14.04
N ASN A 189 -1.16 3.26 14.92
CA ASN A 189 -0.98 1.82 15.09
C ASN A 189 -2.28 1.08 14.76
N THR A 190 -2.14 -0.14 14.29
CA THR A 190 -3.24 -1.10 14.28
C THR A 190 -3.69 -1.39 15.71
N SER A 191 -4.90 -1.92 15.87
CA SER A 191 -5.39 -2.41 17.17
C SER A 191 -4.53 -3.52 17.79
N PHE A 192 -3.57 -4.05 17.03
CA PHE A 192 -2.65 -5.11 17.43
C PHE A 192 -1.22 -4.60 17.64
N GLY A 193 -1.01 -3.28 17.65
CA GLY A 193 0.27 -2.64 18.00
C GLY A 193 1.28 -2.53 16.86
N GLU A 194 0.89 -2.77 15.61
CA GLU A 194 1.78 -2.62 14.45
C GLU A 194 1.68 -1.19 13.91
N TRP A 195 2.79 -0.59 13.48
CA TRP A 195 2.80 0.75 12.88
C TRP A 195 2.12 0.73 11.51
N ILE A 196 1.32 1.74 11.19
CA ILE A 196 0.72 1.86 9.86
C ILE A 196 1.73 2.52 8.92
N ALA A 197 1.99 1.91 7.77
CA ALA A 197 2.91 2.45 6.77
C ALA A 197 2.42 2.24 5.34
N THR A 198 2.76 3.19 4.46
CA THR A 198 2.62 3.03 3.02
C THR A 198 3.99 2.70 2.41
N PRO A 199 4.14 1.57 1.72
CA PRO A 199 5.37 1.29 1.00
C PRO A 199 5.51 2.24 -0.19
N LEU A 200 6.74 2.69 -0.45
CA LEU A 200 7.06 3.57 -1.57
C LEU A 200 7.99 2.88 -2.56
N VAL A 201 8.98 2.18 -2.03
CA VAL A 201 9.91 1.35 -2.81
C VAL A 201 10.30 0.15 -1.97
N ILE A 202 10.29 -1.06 -2.53
CA ILE A 202 10.78 -2.26 -1.86
C ILE A 202 11.72 -3.01 -2.80
N TYR A 203 12.91 -3.35 -2.31
CA TYR A 203 13.89 -4.16 -3.02
C TYR A 203 14.22 -5.43 -2.27
N ASP A 204 14.54 -6.50 -3.01
CA ASP A 204 15.36 -7.58 -2.49
C ASP A 204 16.74 -7.03 -2.06
N PRO A 205 17.29 -7.48 -0.93
CA PRO A 205 18.64 -7.11 -0.53
C PRO A 205 19.64 -7.61 -1.58
N ALA A 206 20.78 -6.93 -1.69
CA ALA A 206 21.82 -7.40 -2.61
C ALA A 206 22.29 -8.75 -2.08
N GLY A 207 22.35 -9.77 -2.93
CA GLY A 207 23.09 -10.99 -2.58
C GLY A 207 24.49 -10.59 -2.12
N CYS A 208 24.89 -11.06 -0.94
CA CYS A 208 26.29 -11.01 -0.53
C CYS A 208 27.16 -11.82 -1.50
#